data_AF-A0A380GZA0-F1
#
_entry.id   AF-A0A380GZA0-F1
#
_cell.length_a   1.000
_cell.length_b   1.000
_cell.length_c   1.000
_cell.angle_alpha   90.00
_cell.angle_beta   90.00
_cell.angle_gamma   90.00
#
_symmetry.space_group_name_H-M   'P 1'
#
loop_
_entity.id
_entity.type
_entity.pdbx_description
1 polymer ?
#
loop_
_entity_poly.entity_id
_entity_poly.type
_entity_poly.pdbx_seq_one_letter_code
_entity_poly.pdbx_strand_id
1 'polypeptide(L)'
;MFKYYVYSILLFLVLLIIGGCSFNQNYGSNKNLSQTVNVVAVGDNLIHPEFYEDAQTGENSYNFKPMYQPIKTDIQKADVAFVNQESPLGGDDRPYSGFRNFNTPSSIAHDLVDTGFNFVNGANNHAFESGRRRR
;
A
#
# COMPACT_ATOMS: atom_id res chain seq x y z
N MET A 1 -58.42 9.15 44.63
CA MET A 1 -58.36 8.84 43.18
C MET A 1 -57.82 10.01 42.35
N PHE A 2 -58.34 11.24 42.49
CA PHE A 2 -57.88 12.41 41.70
C PHE A 2 -56.37 12.71 41.80
N LYS A 3 -55.78 12.64 43.00
CA LYS A 3 -54.33 12.87 43.21
C LYS A 3 -53.44 11.90 42.42
N TYR A 4 -53.81 10.61 42.36
CA TYR A 4 -53.05 9.60 41.62
C TYR A 4 -53.16 9.80 40.11
N TYR A 5 -54.29 10.33 39.62
CA TYR A 5 -54.48 10.68 38.22
C TYR A 5 -53.55 11.82 37.80
N VAL A 6 -53.41 12.85 38.65
CA VAL A 6 -52.49 13.97 38.43
C VAL A 6 -51.03 13.50 38.42
N TYR A 7 -50.62 12.65 39.39
CA TYR A 7 -49.27 12.08 39.40
C TYR A 7 -48.97 11.19 38.20
N SER A 8 -49.95 10.41 37.73
CA SER A 8 -49.81 9.57 36.53
C SER A 8 -49.61 10.41 35.27
N ILE A 9 -50.32 11.53 35.12
CA ILE A 9 -50.15 12.44 33.98
C ILE A 9 -48.78 13.12 34.02
N LEU A 10 -48.34 13.59 35.19
CA LEU A 10 -47.02 14.19 35.36
C LEU A 10 -45.89 13.19 35.06
N LEU A 11 -46.01 11.94 35.50
CA LEU A 11 -45.03 10.90 35.20
C LEU A 11 -44.95 10.60 33.70
N PHE A 12 -46.10 10.55 33.02
CA PHE A 12 -46.16 10.32 31.58
C PHE A 12 -45.55 11.48 30.78
N LEU A 13 -45.78 12.73 31.22
CA LEU A 13 -45.15 13.92 30.62
C LEU A 13 -43.64 13.93 30.81
N VAL A 14 -43.14 13.53 31.99
CA VAL A 14 -41.69 13.41 32.25
C VAL A 14 -41.07 12.32 31.38
N LEU A 15 -41.74 11.17 31.23
CA LEU A 15 -41.28 10.08 30.36
C LEU A 15 -41.25 10.49 28.87
N LEU A 16 -42.22 11.29 28.41
CA LEU A 16 -42.23 11.85 27.05
C LEU A 16 -41.06 12.81 26.81
N ILE A 17 -40.74 13.67 27.78
CA ILE A 17 -39.62 14.62 27.68
C ILE A 17 -38.28 13.87 27.63
N ILE A 18 -38.09 12.87 28.50
CA ILE A 18 -36.86 12.06 28.54
C ILE A 18 -36.72 11.21 27.27
N GLY A 19 -37.80 10.58 26.81
CA GLY A 19 -37.80 9.77 25.58
C GLY A 19 -37.56 10.59 24.31
N GLY A 20 -38.06 11.83 24.26
CA GLY A 20 -37.87 12.73 23.12
C GLY A 20 -36.42 13.23 22.95
N CYS A 21 -35.69 13.41 24.06
CA CYS A 21 -34.29 13.86 24.00
C CYS A 21 -33.33 12.79 23.45
N SER A 22 -33.64 11.50 23.57
CA SER A 22 -32.77 10.42 23.11
C SER A 22 -32.89 10.09 21.62
N PHE A 23 -33.91 10.61 20.92
CA PHE A 23 -34.17 10.26 19.51
C PHE A 23 -33.54 11.21 18.47
N ASN A 24 -32.95 12.33 18.90
CA ASN A 24 -32.57 13.42 17.98
C ASN A 24 -31.06 13.63 17.80
N GLN A 25 -30.23 12.61 18.05
CA GLN A 25 -28.77 12.71 17.84
C GLN A 25 -28.25 11.94 16.62
N ASN A 26 -29.07 11.13 15.94
CA ASN A 26 -28.62 10.26 14.86
C ASN A 26 -29.22 10.55 13.46
N TYR A 27 -30.12 11.54 13.31
CA TYR A 27 -30.78 11.83 12.01
C TYR A 27 -30.18 13.03 11.25
N GLY A 28 -29.18 13.72 11.82
CA GLY A 28 -28.69 15.01 11.30
C GLY A 28 -27.24 15.03 10.79
N SER A 29 -26.47 13.96 10.91
CA SER A 29 -25.12 13.94 10.34
C SER A 29 -25.17 13.35 8.94
N ASN A 30 -25.43 14.21 7.94
CA ASN A 30 -24.90 13.97 6.60
C ASN A 30 -23.37 14.05 6.71
N LYS A 31 -22.76 13.02 7.28
CA LYS A 31 -21.31 12.87 7.33
C LYS A 31 -20.92 12.67 5.87
N ASN A 32 -20.44 13.73 5.21
CA ASN A 32 -19.81 13.63 3.90
C ASN A 32 -18.58 12.73 4.06
N LEU A 33 -18.78 11.42 3.95
CA LEU A 33 -17.74 10.40 3.92
C LEU A 33 -17.14 10.37 2.51
N SER A 34 -16.68 11.53 2.04
CA SER A 34 -15.84 11.57 0.84
C SER A 34 -14.44 11.16 1.26
N GLN A 35 -14.15 9.86 1.16
CA GLN A 35 -12.80 9.35 1.34
C GLN A 35 -12.10 9.36 -0.02
N THR A 36 -10.97 10.04 -0.10
CA THR A 36 -10.09 10.01 -1.27
C THR A 36 -8.93 9.07 -0.99
N VAL A 37 -8.60 8.22 -1.95
CA VAL A 37 -7.39 7.39 -1.95
C VAL A 37 -6.52 7.85 -3.11
N ASN A 38 -5.27 8.21 -2.80
CA ASN A 38 -4.28 8.61 -3.79
C ASN A 38 -3.49 7.38 -4.24
N VAL A 39 -3.47 7.14 -5.55
CA VAL A 39 -2.76 6.02 -6.14
C VAL A 39 -1.69 6.55 -7.07
N VAL A 40 -0.47 6.03 -6.94
CA VAL A 40 0.59 6.18 -7.94
C VAL A 40 0.93 4.79 -8.49
N ALA A 41 1.06 4.69 -9.81
CA ALA A 41 1.43 3.46 -10.48
C ALA A 41 2.54 3.75 -11.48
N VAL A 42 3.68 3.07 -11.29
CA VAL A 42 4.80 3.09 -12.23
C VAL A 42 4.89 1.76 -12.96
N GLY A 43 5.43 1.83 -14.18
CA GLY A 43 5.65 0.68 -15.04
C GLY A 43 6.84 -0.17 -14.58
N ASP A 44 7.60 -0.63 -15.55
CA ASP A 44 8.58 -1.69 -15.37
C ASP A 44 9.82 -1.22 -14.60
N ASN A 45 10.05 -1.85 -13.45
CA ASN A 45 11.33 -1.89 -12.77
C ASN A 45 12.16 -3.04 -13.35
N LEU A 46 12.63 -2.83 -14.58
CA LEU A 46 13.39 -3.78 -15.37
C LEU A 46 14.89 -3.54 -15.20
N ILE A 47 15.57 -4.43 -14.46
CA ILE A 47 16.98 -4.24 -14.11
C ILE A 47 17.89 -4.98 -15.07
N HIS A 48 18.38 -4.25 -16.06
CA HIS A 48 19.49 -4.70 -16.90
C HIS A 48 20.84 -4.65 -16.15
N PRO A 49 21.86 -5.40 -16.63
CA PRO A 49 23.18 -5.46 -15.98
C PRO A 49 23.80 -4.13 -15.62
N GLU A 50 23.70 -3.16 -16.52
CA GLU A 50 24.25 -1.82 -16.34
C GLU A 50 23.69 -1.13 -15.09
N PHE A 51 22.44 -1.43 -14.70
CA PHE A 51 21.82 -0.84 -13.52
C PHE A 51 22.28 -1.50 -12.21
N TYR A 52 22.39 -2.83 -12.15
CA TYR A 52 22.92 -3.44 -10.92
C TYR A 52 24.43 -3.23 -10.78
N GLU A 53 25.17 -3.05 -11.89
CA GLU A 53 26.57 -2.65 -11.86
C GLU A 53 26.73 -1.24 -11.28
N ASP A 54 25.91 -0.28 -11.70
CA ASP A 54 25.89 1.07 -11.11
C ASP A 54 25.46 1.08 -9.64
N ALA A 55 24.55 0.18 -9.25
CA ALA A 55 24.13 0.02 -7.87
C ALA A 55 25.17 -0.69 -6.97
N GLN A 56 26.25 -1.25 -7.53
CA GLN A 56 27.19 -2.06 -6.77
C GLN A 56 28.01 -1.22 -5.77
N THR A 57 28.03 -1.64 -4.51
CA THR A 57 28.72 -0.94 -3.40
C THR A 57 29.84 -1.76 -2.77
N GLY A 58 29.94 -3.05 -3.12
CA GLY A 58 30.95 -3.96 -2.62
C GLY A 58 30.81 -5.35 -3.25
N GLU A 59 31.54 -6.32 -2.73
CA GLU A 59 31.36 -7.72 -3.13
C GLU A 59 29.95 -8.19 -2.74
N ASN A 60 29.13 -8.52 -3.74
CA ASN A 60 27.74 -8.95 -3.58
C ASN A 60 26.85 -7.98 -2.78
N SER A 61 27.16 -6.68 -2.79
CA SER A 61 26.36 -5.64 -2.11
C SER A 61 25.89 -4.58 -3.11
N TYR A 62 24.60 -4.24 -3.06
CA TYR A 62 23.94 -3.36 -4.03
C TYR A 62 23.01 -2.37 -3.34
N ASN A 63 23.04 -1.12 -3.79
CA ASN A 63 22.23 -0.01 -3.29
C ASN A 63 21.59 0.75 -4.48
N PHE A 64 20.32 0.48 -4.73
CA PHE A 64 19.51 1.10 -5.79
C PHE A 64 18.85 2.42 -5.35
N LYS A 65 18.92 2.79 -4.06
CA LYS A 65 18.27 4.01 -3.53
C LYS A 65 18.59 5.28 -4.33
N PRO A 66 19.84 5.52 -4.80
CA PRO A 66 20.13 6.70 -5.61
C PRO A 66 19.30 6.80 -6.89
N MET A 67 18.96 5.67 -7.52
CA MET A 67 18.17 5.62 -8.75
C MET A 67 16.71 6.05 -8.52
N TYR A 68 16.17 5.76 -7.34
CA TYR A 68 14.80 6.09 -6.97
C TYR A 68 14.66 7.46 -6.29
N GLN A 69 15.78 8.05 -5.84
CA GLN A 69 15.78 9.32 -5.14
C GLN A 69 15.00 10.45 -5.85
N PRO A 70 15.03 10.58 -7.20
CA PRO A 70 14.27 11.63 -7.89
C PRO A 70 12.75 11.52 -7.75
N ILE A 71 12.21 10.30 -7.57
CA ILE A 71 10.75 10.05 -7.52
C ILE A 71 10.24 9.77 -6.09
N LYS A 72 11.14 9.52 -5.14
CA LYS A 72 10.81 9.08 -3.77
C LYS A 72 9.72 9.92 -3.10
N THR A 73 9.83 11.24 -3.17
CA THR A 73 8.85 12.15 -2.55
C THR A 73 7.44 12.00 -3.12
N ASP A 74 7.30 11.68 -4.40
CA ASP A 74 5.98 11.50 -5.02
C ASP A 74 5.40 10.12 -4.73
N ILE A 75 6.27 9.09 -4.67
CA ILE A 75 5.88 7.75 -4.25
C ILE A 75 5.36 7.75 -2.80
N GLN A 76 6.05 8.43 -1.87
CA GLN A 76 5.69 8.47 -0.46
C GLN A 76 4.40 9.24 -0.13
N LYS A 77 3.89 10.07 -1.04
CA LYS A 77 2.62 10.81 -0.84
C LYS A 77 1.38 9.96 -1.11
N ALA A 78 1.54 8.85 -1.84
CA ALA A 78 0.42 8.01 -2.23
C ALA A 78 0.00 7.06 -1.10
N ASP A 79 -1.30 6.78 -1.01
CA ASP A 79 -1.83 5.75 -0.12
C ASP A 79 -1.50 4.35 -0.69
N VAL A 80 -1.57 4.21 -2.02
CA VAL A 80 -1.14 3.02 -2.76
C VAL A 80 -0.07 3.40 -3.78
N ALA A 81 1.12 2.83 -3.60
CA ALA A 81 2.26 3.01 -4.47
C ALA A 81 2.60 1.68 -5.15
N PHE A 82 2.17 1.58 -6.41
CA PHE A 82 2.33 0.42 -7.27
C PHE A 82 3.59 0.52 -8.13
N VAL A 83 4.30 -0.61 -8.27
CA VAL A 83 5.38 -0.80 -9.25
C VAL A 83 5.29 -2.20 -9.89
N ASN A 84 5.58 -2.30 -11.19
CA ASN A 84 5.77 -3.59 -11.84
C ASN A 84 7.24 -4.02 -11.73
N GLN A 85 7.55 -4.96 -10.85
CA GLN A 85 8.88 -5.57 -10.77
C GLN A 85 9.06 -6.57 -11.93
N GLU A 86 9.56 -6.09 -13.06
CA GLU A 86 9.65 -6.91 -14.28
C GLU A 86 10.74 -7.99 -14.18
N SER A 87 11.97 -7.61 -13.85
CA SER A 87 13.06 -8.59 -13.68
C SER A 87 12.89 -9.36 -12.35
N PRO A 88 12.84 -10.70 -12.36
CA PRO A 88 12.61 -11.50 -11.15
C PRO A 88 13.80 -11.49 -10.19
N LEU A 89 13.48 -11.71 -8.90
CA LEU A 89 14.44 -11.92 -7.83
C LEU A 89 14.66 -13.44 -7.67
N GLY A 90 15.57 -13.99 -8.45
CA GLY A 90 15.81 -15.43 -8.56
C GLY A 90 16.66 -16.05 -7.45
N GLY A 91 17.15 -15.22 -6.53
CA GLY A 91 18.04 -15.58 -5.43
C GLY A 91 19.46 -15.07 -5.65
N ASP A 92 20.11 -14.69 -4.56
CA ASP A 92 21.48 -14.16 -4.54
C ASP A 92 22.54 -15.28 -4.46
N ASP A 93 22.12 -16.55 -4.43
CA ASP A 93 22.98 -17.74 -4.47
C ASP A 93 23.45 -18.11 -5.90
N ARG A 94 23.03 -17.32 -6.90
CA ARG A 94 23.30 -17.53 -8.32
C ARG A 94 23.77 -16.22 -8.96
N PRO A 95 24.49 -16.29 -10.09
CA PRO A 95 24.86 -15.10 -10.83
C PRO A 95 23.65 -14.26 -11.19
N TYR A 96 23.79 -12.95 -11.08
CA TYR A 96 22.85 -12.00 -11.67
C TYR A 96 22.97 -12.03 -13.18
N SER A 97 21.85 -11.78 -13.86
CA SER A 97 21.79 -11.91 -15.31
C SER A 97 20.72 -11.01 -15.89
N GLY A 98 20.89 -10.64 -17.17
CA GLY A 98 19.98 -9.80 -17.92
C GLY A 98 19.15 -10.59 -18.93
N PHE A 99 18.86 -9.92 -20.05
CA PHE A 99 18.05 -10.41 -21.19
C PHE A 99 18.15 -11.93 -21.45
N ARG A 100 16.97 -12.56 -21.63
CA ARG A 100 16.68 -14.01 -21.80
C ARG A 100 16.66 -14.86 -20.53
N ASN A 101 17.23 -14.39 -19.41
CA ASN A 101 17.18 -15.09 -18.15
C ASN A 101 17.51 -14.14 -16.99
N PHE A 102 16.67 -13.15 -16.74
CA PHE A 102 16.92 -12.16 -15.70
C PHE A 102 17.04 -12.81 -14.31
N ASN A 103 18.03 -12.34 -13.54
CA ASN A 103 18.14 -12.56 -12.10
C ASN A 103 18.69 -11.27 -11.48
N THR A 104 17.86 -10.57 -10.71
CA THR A 104 18.18 -9.27 -10.14
C THR A 104 18.56 -9.41 -8.66
N PRO A 105 19.56 -8.65 -8.15
CA PRO A 105 19.89 -8.65 -6.73
C PRO A 105 18.67 -8.43 -5.85
N SER A 106 18.50 -9.29 -4.84
CA SER A 106 17.32 -9.25 -3.98
C SER A 106 17.23 -7.97 -3.15
N SER A 107 18.34 -7.26 -2.96
CA SER A 107 18.38 -5.98 -2.24
C SER A 107 17.47 -4.90 -2.85
N ILE A 108 17.15 -4.99 -4.13
CA ILE A 108 16.23 -4.04 -4.77
C ILE A 108 14.84 -4.07 -4.14
N ALA A 109 14.40 -5.21 -3.60
CA ALA A 109 13.13 -5.31 -2.89
C ALA A 109 13.10 -4.39 -1.66
N HIS A 110 14.21 -4.34 -0.90
CA HIS A 110 14.33 -3.44 0.24
C HIS A 110 14.37 -1.98 -0.20
N ASP A 111 15.06 -1.67 -1.30
CA ASP A 111 15.16 -0.30 -1.81
C ASP A 111 13.83 0.21 -2.39
N LEU A 112 13.00 -0.65 -2.98
CA LEU A 112 11.63 -0.32 -3.38
C LEU A 112 10.75 0.03 -2.17
N VAL A 113 10.81 -0.77 -1.10
CA VAL A 113 10.09 -0.49 0.15
C VAL A 113 10.57 0.82 0.77
N ASP A 114 11.89 1.05 0.81
CA ASP A 114 12.50 2.29 1.32
C ASP A 114 12.13 3.54 0.49
N THR A 115 11.86 3.34 -0.81
CA THR A 115 11.36 4.38 -1.71
C THR A 115 9.90 4.73 -1.42
N GLY A 116 9.14 3.81 -0.84
CA GLY A 116 7.73 3.99 -0.47
C GLY A 116 6.75 3.14 -1.26
N PHE A 117 7.22 2.24 -2.12
CA PHE A 117 6.34 1.29 -2.81
C PHE A 117 5.72 0.31 -1.80
N ASN A 118 4.42 0.09 -1.93
CA ASN A 118 3.67 -0.79 -1.03
C ASN A 118 2.79 -1.81 -1.78
N PHE A 119 2.78 -1.76 -3.11
CA PHE A 119 2.18 -2.79 -3.98
C PHE A 119 3.19 -3.13 -5.08
N VAL A 120 3.59 -4.40 -5.18
CA VAL A 120 4.54 -4.86 -6.21
C VAL A 120 3.89 -5.94 -7.07
N ASN A 121 3.84 -5.72 -8.39
CA ASN A 121 3.46 -6.76 -9.35
C ASN A 121 4.70 -7.52 -9.83
N GLY A 122 4.67 -8.85 -9.74
CA GLY A 122 5.64 -9.74 -10.38
C GLY A 122 5.03 -10.59 -11.51
N ALA A 123 3.73 -10.43 -11.79
CA ALA A 123 3.04 -11.16 -12.85
C ALA A 123 3.21 -10.43 -14.19
N ASN A 124 4.31 -10.72 -14.88
CA ASN A 124 4.68 -10.17 -16.19
C ASN A 124 5.35 -11.25 -17.05
N ASN A 125 5.76 -10.89 -18.27
CA ASN A 125 6.42 -11.79 -19.23
C ASN A 125 7.73 -12.42 -18.72
N HIS A 126 8.41 -11.81 -17.75
CA HIS A 126 9.64 -12.32 -17.15
C HIS A 126 9.42 -13.08 -15.84
N ALA A 127 8.17 -13.23 -15.37
CA ALA A 127 7.84 -13.84 -14.07
C ALA A 127 8.41 -15.25 -13.85
N PHE A 128 8.66 -16.00 -14.93
CA PHE A 128 9.23 -17.36 -14.88
C PHE A 128 10.71 -17.43 -15.25
N GLU A 129 11.36 -16.30 -15.54
CA GLU A 129 12.81 -16.27 -15.65
C GLU A 129 13.44 -16.51 -14.27
N SER A 130 14.67 -17.01 -14.23
CA SER A 130 15.28 -17.61 -13.03
C SER A 130 14.62 -18.88 -12.46
N GLY A 131 13.39 -19.19 -12.89
CA GLY A 131 12.63 -20.36 -12.48
C GLY A 131 12.82 -21.55 -13.41
N ARG A 132 14.06 -22.09 -13.54
CA ARG A 132 14.39 -23.52 -13.86
C ARG A 132 15.85 -23.64 -14.29
N ARG A 133 16.60 -24.51 -13.59
CA ARG A 133 17.82 -25.15 -14.16
C ARG A 133 17.38 -25.78 -15.49
N ARG A 134 17.86 -25.24 -16.62
CA ARG A 134 17.88 -26.04 -17.85
C ARG A 134 18.77 -27.24 -17.52
N ARG A 135 18.15 -28.41 -17.35
CA ARG A 135 18.86 -29.69 -17.34
C ARG A 135 19.44 -29.92 -18.72
#